data_AF-A0A7Z9SE27-F1
#
_entry.id   AF-A0A7Z9SE27-F1
#
_cell.length_a   1.000
_cell.length_b   1.000
_cell.length_c   1.000
_cell.angle_alpha   90.00
_cell.angle_beta   90.00
_cell.angle_gamma   90.00
#
_symmetry.space_group_name_H-M   'P 1'
#
loop_
_entity.id
_entity.type
_entity.pdbx_description
1 polymer ?
#
loop_
_entity_poly.entity_id
_entity_poly.type
_entity_poly.pdbx_seq_one_letter_code
_entity_poly.pdbx_strand_id
1 'polypeptide(L)'
;MVVGAALGDLEGDGLLDIVVTTYENNIYAINSDGSIKSGFPYVASHRFRSPATLVDLDGDNDLEIVAGNDDGNLYILHHDGTVMTTYDVGDDIRGGISVADINDDGSNELLFVGYDDKIHIWNPTTESELDGWPYDMGTNALSCPVTADLDNDGDLEIVTAMKSGTIYIFHHDGSIFNNFPYTVPGNIETTPAIGKLDNDDDFEIVFGTTSGLQVIDIKSASGPRSSWKLHRGNMARTGLYDGTLTSIESKDHVLPDKFIVSQNYPNPFNPSTTIDIHLPESNNLIVSIYDITGRLINTLVNDKLEAGLYSVEWNGKDQNGRLVPTGVYIMKVVSGQNSHNQKIAF
;
A
#
# COMPACT_ATOMS: atom_id res chain seq x y z
N MET A 1 -10.49 -21.58 -1.44
CA MET A 1 -9.67 -20.47 -0.93
C MET A 1 -10.65 -19.35 -0.64
N VAL A 2 -10.63 -18.77 0.57
CA VAL A 2 -11.51 -17.62 0.87
C VAL A 2 -10.89 -16.42 0.17
N VAL A 3 -11.67 -15.75 -0.68
CA VAL A 3 -11.23 -14.53 -1.37
C VAL A 3 -11.26 -13.38 -0.36
N GLY A 4 -10.26 -12.49 -0.38
CA GLY A 4 -10.21 -11.35 0.54
C GLY A 4 -11.34 -10.34 0.28
N ALA A 5 -11.62 -9.49 1.27
CA ALA A 5 -12.61 -8.42 1.16
C ALA A 5 -11.93 -7.08 0.94
N ALA A 6 -12.40 -6.29 -0.03
CA ALA A 6 -11.98 -4.91 -0.24
C ALA A 6 -12.69 -3.93 0.68
N LEU A 7 -12.02 -2.83 1.01
CA LEU A 7 -12.53 -1.78 1.89
C LEU A 7 -12.31 -0.42 1.26
N GLY A 8 -13.35 0.40 1.23
CA GLY A 8 -13.37 1.76 0.68
C GLY A 8 -14.71 2.41 0.97
N ASP A 9 -14.74 3.74 0.99
CA ASP A 9 -15.97 4.52 1.05
C ASP A 9 -16.52 4.63 -0.38
N LEU A 10 -17.54 3.84 -0.72
CA LEU A 10 -17.94 3.68 -2.12
C LEU A 10 -18.73 4.88 -2.66
N GLU A 11 -19.32 5.69 -1.80
CA GLU A 11 -20.18 6.84 -2.17
C GLU A 11 -19.71 8.19 -1.59
N GLY A 12 -18.48 8.23 -1.05
CA GLY A 12 -17.89 9.43 -0.47
C GLY A 12 -18.62 9.99 0.76
N ASP A 13 -19.31 9.16 1.54
CA ASP A 13 -20.10 9.58 2.71
C ASP A 13 -19.30 9.63 4.03
N GLY A 14 -18.03 9.22 3.99
CA GLY A 14 -17.08 9.14 5.08
C GLY A 14 -17.11 7.82 5.85
N LEU A 15 -17.90 6.83 5.44
CA LEU A 15 -18.00 5.52 6.08
C LEU A 15 -17.47 4.42 5.16
N LEU A 16 -16.60 3.58 5.70
CA LEU A 16 -16.04 2.46 4.93
C LEU A 16 -17.08 1.36 4.71
N ASP A 17 -17.19 0.93 3.47
CA ASP A 17 -17.93 -0.24 3.03
C ASP A 17 -17.02 -1.45 2.84
N ILE A 18 -17.66 -2.61 2.69
CA ILE A 18 -16.98 -3.88 2.44
C ILE A 18 -17.46 -4.46 1.12
N VAL A 19 -16.52 -4.77 0.23
CA VAL A 19 -16.79 -5.48 -1.02
C VAL A 19 -16.19 -6.89 -0.98
N VAL A 20 -17.00 -7.90 -1.30
CA VAL A 20 -16.60 -9.30 -1.27
C VAL A 20 -16.97 -9.99 -2.57
N THR A 21 -15.97 -10.56 -3.24
CA THR A 21 -16.18 -11.50 -4.35
C THR A 21 -16.20 -12.92 -3.81
N THR A 22 -17.00 -13.80 -4.43
CA THR A 22 -17.25 -15.14 -3.89
C THR A 22 -16.74 -16.26 -4.78
N TYR A 23 -16.48 -17.41 -4.16
CA TYR A 23 -16.12 -18.65 -4.88
C TYR A 23 -17.34 -19.33 -5.56
N GLU A 24 -18.46 -18.61 -5.69
CA GLU A 24 -19.63 -19.00 -6.47
C GLU A 24 -19.68 -18.17 -7.74
N ASN A 25 -20.38 -17.04 -7.74
CA ASN A 25 -20.41 -16.08 -8.85
C ASN A 25 -20.94 -14.71 -8.42
N ASN A 26 -20.92 -14.41 -7.12
CA ASN A 26 -21.49 -13.18 -6.60
C ASN A 26 -20.39 -12.18 -6.21
N ILE A 27 -20.69 -10.90 -6.45
CA ILE A 27 -20.03 -9.74 -5.85
C ILE A 27 -21.03 -9.12 -4.88
N TYR A 28 -20.62 -8.89 -3.63
CA TYR A 28 -21.42 -8.20 -2.62
C TYR A 28 -20.76 -6.87 -2.27
N ALA A 29 -21.57 -5.83 -2.10
CA ALA A 29 -21.18 -4.62 -1.37
C ALA A 29 -22.04 -4.52 -0.11
N ILE A 30 -21.41 -4.16 1.01
CA ILE A 30 -21.99 -4.19 2.34
C ILE A 30 -21.68 -2.86 3.02
N ASN A 31 -22.73 -2.20 3.50
CA ASN A 31 -22.62 -0.95 4.26
C ASN A 31 -21.82 -1.13 5.55
N SER A 32 -21.31 -0.02 6.09
CA SER A 32 -20.65 0.03 7.41
C SER A 32 -21.49 -0.53 8.57
N ASP A 33 -22.82 -0.56 8.45
CA ASP A 33 -23.74 -1.15 9.42
C ASP A 33 -23.99 -2.66 9.25
N GLY A 34 -23.39 -3.27 8.22
CA GLY A 34 -23.51 -4.69 7.88
C GLY A 34 -24.70 -5.05 6.98
N SER A 35 -25.50 -4.07 6.54
CA SER A 35 -26.57 -4.30 5.55
C SER A 35 -26.00 -4.41 4.13
N ILE A 36 -26.64 -5.22 3.27
CA ILE A 36 -26.25 -5.32 1.86
C ILE A 36 -26.70 -4.04 1.13
N LYS A 37 -25.81 -3.45 0.33
CA LYS A 37 -26.11 -2.26 -0.49
C LYS A 37 -27.18 -2.57 -1.53
N SER A 38 -27.96 -1.55 -1.88
CA SER A 38 -28.92 -1.64 -2.99
C SER A 38 -28.18 -2.01 -4.27
N GLY A 39 -28.76 -2.90 -5.08
CA GLY A 39 -28.14 -3.44 -6.29
C GLY A 39 -27.27 -4.68 -6.09
N PHE A 40 -26.94 -5.03 -4.84
CA PHE A 40 -26.13 -6.21 -4.53
C PHE A 40 -26.94 -7.38 -3.93
N PRO A 41 -26.50 -8.64 -4.13
CA PRO A 41 -25.32 -9.03 -4.90
C PRO A 41 -25.48 -8.88 -6.40
N TYR A 42 -24.38 -8.51 -7.07
CA TYR A 42 -24.26 -8.67 -8.51
C TYR A 42 -23.90 -10.13 -8.83
N VAL A 43 -24.64 -10.74 -9.76
CA VAL A 43 -24.46 -12.14 -10.15
C VAL A 43 -23.69 -12.20 -11.48
N ALA A 44 -22.43 -12.59 -11.40
CA ALA A 44 -21.53 -12.77 -12.54
C ALA A 44 -21.68 -14.15 -13.19
N SER A 45 -20.87 -14.40 -14.23
CA SER A 45 -20.91 -15.65 -14.99
C SER A 45 -20.33 -16.84 -14.22
N HIS A 46 -19.27 -16.62 -13.43
CA HIS A 46 -18.56 -17.67 -12.71
C HIS A 46 -17.77 -17.13 -11.50
N ARG A 47 -17.02 -18.00 -10.82
CA ARG A 47 -16.40 -17.72 -9.52
C ARG A 47 -15.23 -16.76 -9.61
N PHE A 48 -15.00 -16.06 -8.51
CA PHE A 48 -13.86 -15.19 -8.32
C PHE A 48 -12.79 -15.88 -7.47
N ARG A 49 -11.52 -15.59 -7.75
CA ARG A 49 -10.38 -16.03 -6.92
C ARG A 49 -9.53 -14.90 -6.37
N SER A 50 -9.68 -13.71 -6.92
CA SER A 50 -9.02 -12.52 -6.47
C SER A 50 -10.02 -11.57 -5.81
N PRO A 51 -9.59 -10.85 -4.75
CA PRO A 51 -10.41 -9.80 -4.16
C PRO A 51 -10.71 -8.74 -5.22
N ALA A 52 -11.82 -8.02 -5.02
CA ALA A 52 -12.09 -6.83 -5.82
C ALA A 52 -11.02 -5.75 -5.56
N THR A 53 -10.89 -4.86 -6.54
CA THR A 53 -10.14 -3.62 -6.45
C THR A 53 -11.14 -2.46 -6.51
N LEU A 54 -10.94 -1.44 -5.69
CA LEU A 54 -11.78 -0.25 -5.61
C LEU A 54 -11.01 0.95 -6.15
N VAL A 55 -11.61 1.73 -7.03
CA VAL A 55 -11.00 2.88 -7.67
C VAL A 55 -12.10 3.77 -8.27
N ASP A 56 -11.94 5.09 -8.16
CA ASP A 56 -12.69 6.06 -8.97
C ASP A 56 -12.13 6.08 -10.40
N LEU A 57 -12.87 5.53 -11.35
CA LEU A 57 -12.44 5.38 -12.76
C LEU A 57 -12.99 6.47 -13.67
N ASP A 58 -14.12 7.08 -13.32
CA ASP A 58 -14.79 8.10 -14.16
C ASP A 58 -14.73 9.53 -13.58
N GLY A 59 -14.15 9.70 -12.40
CA GLY A 59 -13.86 10.97 -11.75
C GLY A 59 -15.06 11.60 -11.05
N ASP A 60 -16.09 10.80 -10.71
CA ASP A 60 -17.29 11.30 -10.02
C ASP A 60 -17.18 11.31 -8.48
N ASN A 61 -16.08 10.77 -7.93
CA ASN A 61 -15.76 10.56 -6.51
C ASN A 61 -16.53 9.43 -5.81
N ASP A 62 -17.34 8.67 -6.54
CA ASP A 62 -17.80 7.36 -6.11
C ASP A 62 -16.76 6.32 -6.57
N LEU A 63 -16.67 5.17 -5.89
CA LEU A 63 -15.70 4.14 -6.25
C LEU A 63 -16.35 3.04 -7.09
N GLU A 64 -15.73 2.74 -8.23
CA GLU A 64 -16.02 1.53 -8.99
C GLU A 64 -15.43 0.28 -8.32
N ILE A 65 -16.14 -0.83 -8.53
CA ILE A 65 -15.76 -2.16 -8.09
C ILE A 65 -15.24 -2.95 -9.30
N VAL A 66 -13.96 -3.29 -9.26
CA VAL A 66 -13.27 -4.04 -10.31
C VAL A 66 -13.03 -5.48 -9.87
N ALA A 67 -13.49 -6.47 -10.65
CA ALA A 67 -13.33 -7.88 -10.30
C ALA A 67 -13.22 -8.80 -11.52
N GLY A 68 -12.16 -9.61 -11.57
CA GLY A 68 -11.94 -10.63 -12.60
C GLY A 68 -12.33 -12.04 -12.15
N ASN A 69 -12.90 -12.85 -13.05
CA ASN A 69 -13.38 -14.19 -12.72
C ASN A 69 -12.77 -15.33 -13.56
N ASP A 70 -13.13 -16.56 -13.19
CA ASP A 70 -12.73 -17.82 -13.82
C ASP A 70 -13.45 -18.12 -15.17
N ASP A 71 -14.16 -17.17 -15.76
CA ASP A 71 -14.64 -17.27 -17.16
C ASP A 71 -13.85 -16.32 -18.08
N GLY A 72 -12.92 -15.55 -17.54
CA GLY A 72 -12.19 -14.50 -18.26
C GLY A 72 -12.88 -13.15 -18.33
N ASN A 73 -13.96 -12.97 -17.56
CA ASN A 73 -14.64 -11.69 -17.50
C ASN A 73 -14.06 -10.81 -16.38
N LEU A 74 -13.68 -9.60 -16.76
CA LEU A 74 -13.42 -8.47 -15.88
C LEU A 74 -14.70 -7.62 -15.80
N TYR A 75 -15.24 -7.49 -14.59
CA TYR A 75 -16.42 -6.66 -14.31
C TYR A 75 -16.00 -5.35 -13.65
N ILE A 76 -16.53 -4.25 -14.15
CA ILE A 76 -16.42 -2.93 -13.55
C ILE A 76 -17.84 -2.47 -13.25
N LEU A 77 -18.16 -2.35 -11.97
CA LEU A 77 -19.48 -1.96 -11.48
C LEU A 77 -19.38 -0.62 -10.79
N HIS A 78 -20.38 0.24 -10.95
CA HIS A 78 -20.54 1.40 -10.09
C HIS A 78 -20.88 0.98 -8.65
N HIS A 79 -20.75 1.91 -7.72
CA HIS A 79 -21.04 1.71 -6.29
C HIS A 79 -22.47 1.20 -6.00
N ASP A 80 -23.42 1.42 -6.92
CA ASP A 80 -24.82 0.99 -6.84
C ASP A 80 -25.11 -0.39 -7.47
N GLY A 81 -24.07 -1.06 -7.97
CA GLY A 81 -24.14 -2.39 -8.59
C GLY A 81 -24.57 -2.39 -10.06
N THR A 82 -24.81 -1.23 -10.67
CA THR A 82 -24.95 -1.14 -12.13
C THR A 82 -23.61 -1.39 -12.83
N VAL A 83 -23.67 -1.94 -14.03
CA VAL A 83 -22.46 -2.26 -14.81
C VAL A 83 -21.98 -1.00 -15.51
N MET A 84 -20.76 -0.56 -15.19
CA MET A 84 -20.07 0.48 -15.95
C MET A 84 -19.61 -0.10 -17.29
N THR A 85 -18.80 -1.17 -17.24
CA THR A 85 -18.31 -1.89 -18.42
C THR A 85 -17.81 -3.30 -18.06
N THR A 86 -17.53 -4.12 -19.07
CA THR A 86 -16.98 -5.46 -18.92
C THR A 86 -15.98 -5.77 -20.01
N TYR A 87 -14.95 -6.54 -19.69
CA TYR A 87 -13.95 -6.99 -20.65
C TYR A 87 -13.75 -8.50 -20.57
N ASP A 88 -13.74 -9.19 -21.71
CA ASP A 88 -13.60 -10.64 -21.81
C ASP A 88 -12.29 -11.01 -22.49
N VAL A 89 -11.39 -11.67 -21.75
CA VAL A 89 -10.11 -12.17 -22.28
C VAL A 89 -10.19 -13.62 -22.77
N GLY A 90 -11.30 -14.32 -22.51
CA GLY A 90 -11.59 -15.66 -22.98
C GLY A 90 -11.01 -16.82 -22.14
N ASP A 91 -10.26 -16.54 -21.06
CA ASP A 91 -9.77 -17.54 -20.10
C ASP A 91 -9.59 -16.91 -18.69
N ASP A 92 -9.43 -17.72 -17.65
CA ASP A 92 -9.46 -17.30 -16.25
C ASP A 92 -8.62 -16.05 -15.93
N ILE A 93 -9.21 -15.04 -15.29
CA ILE A 93 -8.45 -13.96 -14.62
C ILE A 93 -8.14 -14.39 -13.19
N ARG A 94 -6.84 -14.48 -12.85
CA ARG A 94 -6.37 -15.20 -11.66
C ARG A 94 -5.46 -14.38 -10.75
N GLY A 95 -4.79 -13.37 -11.30
CA GLY A 95 -4.04 -12.39 -10.52
C GLY A 95 -4.98 -11.42 -9.80
N GLY A 96 -4.44 -10.67 -8.83
CA GLY A 96 -5.11 -9.44 -8.41
C GLY A 96 -5.04 -8.41 -9.53
N ILE A 97 -5.93 -7.42 -9.50
CA ILE A 97 -5.95 -6.31 -10.47
C ILE A 97 -5.26 -5.11 -9.82
N SER A 98 -4.24 -4.59 -10.47
CA SER A 98 -3.60 -3.32 -10.08
C SER A 98 -4.09 -2.19 -10.96
N VAL A 99 -3.90 -0.98 -10.44
CA VAL A 99 -4.42 0.25 -11.03
C VAL A 99 -3.29 1.26 -11.11
N ALA A 100 -3.14 1.89 -12.26
CA ALA A 100 -2.24 3.00 -12.49
C ALA A 100 -2.61 3.73 -13.79
N ASP A 101 -2.41 5.05 -13.82
CA ASP A 101 -2.25 5.80 -15.08
C ASP A 101 -0.86 5.48 -15.64
N ILE A 102 -0.81 4.62 -16.67
CA ILE A 102 0.43 4.11 -17.29
C ILE A 102 0.89 5.02 -18.43
N ASN A 103 -0.04 5.67 -19.12
CA ASN A 103 0.25 6.48 -20.31
C ASN A 103 0.19 8.00 -20.06
N ASP A 104 -0.03 8.44 -18.82
CA ASP A 104 -0.15 9.84 -18.40
C ASP A 104 -1.27 10.62 -19.08
N ASP A 105 -2.36 9.93 -19.45
CA ASP A 105 -3.52 10.57 -20.06
C ASP A 105 -4.55 11.08 -19.04
N GLY A 106 -4.35 10.78 -17.75
CA GLY A 106 -5.22 11.15 -16.64
C GLY A 106 -6.34 10.14 -16.36
N SER A 107 -6.46 9.08 -17.16
CA SER A 107 -7.32 7.93 -16.90
C SER A 107 -6.50 6.80 -16.29
N ASN A 108 -7.12 5.98 -15.43
CA ASN A 108 -6.44 4.84 -14.85
C ASN A 108 -6.61 3.58 -15.72
N GLU A 109 -5.52 2.87 -15.97
CA GLU A 109 -5.54 1.52 -16.54
C GLU A 109 -5.64 0.44 -15.48
N LEU A 110 -6.24 -0.69 -15.88
CA LEU A 110 -6.34 -1.91 -15.10
C LEU A 110 -5.34 -2.94 -15.61
N LEU A 111 -4.42 -3.37 -14.73
CA LEU A 111 -3.38 -4.33 -15.04
C LEU A 111 -3.67 -5.67 -14.38
N PHE A 112 -3.71 -6.73 -15.18
CA PHE A 112 -4.06 -8.07 -14.68
C PHE A 112 -3.47 -9.19 -15.54
N VAL A 113 -3.51 -10.40 -14.99
CA VAL A 113 -2.98 -11.62 -15.59
C VAL A 113 -3.92 -12.80 -15.37
N GLY A 114 -3.82 -13.79 -16.26
CA GLY A 114 -4.70 -14.94 -16.27
C GLY A 114 -4.07 -16.23 -16.75
N TYR A 115 -4.94 -17.16 -17.16
CA TYR A 115 -4.58 -18.43 -17.78
C TYR A 115 -4.48 -18.36 -19.30
N ASP A 116 -4.81 -17.21 -19.88
CA ASP A 116 -4.60 -16.90 -21.29
C ASP A 116 -3.13 -16.56 -21.63
N ASP A 117 -2.22 -16.81 -20.68
CA ASP A 117 -0.77 -16.63 -20.75
C ASP A 117 -0.30 -15.17 -20.96
N LYS A 118 -1.21 -14.20 -20.82
CA LYS A 118 -0.94 -12.79 -21.09
C LYS A 118 -0.97 -11.92 -19.84
N ILE A 119 -0.34 -10.76 -19.99
CA ILE A 119 -0.57 -9.58 -19.15
C ILE A 119 -1.31 -8.53 -19.97
N HIS A 120 -2.36 -7.98 -19.36
CA HIS A 120 -3.26 -6.99 -19.94
C HIS A 120 -3.06 -5.63 -19.27
N ILE A 121 -3.19 -4.56 -20.05
CA ILE A 121 -3.22 -3.18 -19.58
C ILE A 121 -4.34 -2.48 -20.33
N TRP A 122 -5.51 -2.50 -19.71
CA TRP A 122 -6.76 -2.11 -20.33
C TRP A 122 -7.33 -0.86 -19.66
N ASN A 123 -7.69 0.13 -20.49
CA ASN A 123 -8.33 1.35 -20.02
C ASN A 123 -9.87 1.17 -20.09
N PRO A 124 -10.56 1.20 -18.93
CA PRO A 124 -12.02 1.02 -18.86
C PRO A 124 -12.82 2.18 -19.44
N THR A 125 -12.24 3.38 -19.47
CA THR A 125 -12.90 4.59 -19.96
C THR A 125 -12.92 4.64 -21.49
N THR A 126 -11.83 4.19 -22.14
CA THR A 126 -11.75 4.08 -23.61
C THR A 126 -12.13 2.70 -24.14
N GLU A 127 -12.31 1.72 -23.25
CA GLU A 127 -12.57 0.31 -23.53
C GLU A 127 -11.52 -0.32 -24.47
N SER A 128 -10.25 0.06 -24.31
CA SER A 128 -9.16 -0.40 -25.16
C SER A 128 -7.92 -0.79 -24.36
N GLU A 129 -7.20 -1.80 -24.85
CA GLU A 129 -5.82 -2.07 -24.42
C GLU A 129 -4.91 -0.93 -24.87
N LEU A 130 -3.88 -0.64 -24.08
CA LEU A 130 -2.82 0.28 -24.49
C LEU A 130 -1.98 -0.29 -25.65
N ASP A 131 -1.34 0.61 -26.41
CA ASP A 131 -0.42 0.21 -27.47
C ASP A 131 0.70 -0.67 -26.90
N GLY A 132 0.92 -1.83 -27.53
CA GLY A 132 1.89 -2.85 -27.05
C GLY A 132 1.28 -3.95 -26.18
N TRP A 133 0.01 -3.81 -25.79
CA TRP A 133 -0.70 -4.75 -24.91
C TRP A 133 -1.88 -5.44 -25.62
N PRO A 134 -2.27 -6.65 -25.20
CA PRO A 134 -1.65 -7.47 -24.16
C PRO A 134 -0.34 -8.12 -24.63
N TYR A 135 0.53 -8.45 -23.68
CA TYR A 135 1.79 -9.15 -23.95
C TYR A 135 1.70 -10.63 -23.57
N ASP A 136 1.98 -11.52 -24.53
CA ASP A 136 2.02 -12.98 -24.32
C ASP A 136 3.34 -13.39 -23.65
N MET A 137 3.26 -13.82 -22.40
CA MET A 137 4.40 -14.29 -21.62
C MET A 137 4.72 -15.77 -21.87
N GLY A 138 3.84 -16.50 -22.56
CA GLY A 138 4.00 -17.91 -22.95
C GLY A 138 3.68 -18.94 -21.87
N THR A 139 3.35 -18.50 -20.65
CA THR A 139 2.72 -19.33 -19.61
C THR A 139 2.01 -18.45 -18.60
N ASN A 140 1.02 -19.04 -17.94
CA ASN A 140 0.16 -18.35 -16.99
C ASN A 140 0.90 -17.68 -15.82
N ALA A 141 0.33 -16.57 -15.38
CA ALA A 141 0.73 -15.83 -14.19
C ALA A 141 -0.44 -15.76 -13.20
N LEU A 142 -0.13 -15.89 -11.91
CA LEU A 142 -1.14 -15.93 -10.82
C LEU A 142 -1.01 -14.74 -9.85
N SER A 143 0.05 -13.96 -10.00
CA SER A 143 0.37 -12.83 -9.13
C SER A 143 -0.17 -11.54 -9.72
N CYS A 144 -0.75 -10.66 -8.88
CA CYS A 144 -1.06 -9.29 -9.28
C CYS A 144 0.20 -8.59 -9.83
N PRO A 145 0.15 -7.98 -11.03
CA PRO A 145 1.19 -7.06 -11.49
C PRO A 145 1.31 -5.88 -10.52
N VAL A 146 2.53 -5.36 -10.33
CA VAL A 146 2.78 -4.17 -9.50
C VAL A 146 3.52 -3.14 -10.32
N THR A 147 3.39 -1.87 -9.95
CA THR A 147 3.99 -0.76 -10.71
C THR A 147 4.88 0.09 -9.83
N ALA A 148 5.93 0.67 -10.41
CA ALA A 148 6.81 1.66 -9.78
C ALA A 148 7.66 2.35 -10.85
N ASP A 149 8.04 3.59 -10.61
CA ASP A 149 9.08 4.28 -11.38
C ASP A 149 10.45 3.72 -10.93
N LEU A 150 10.97 2.76 -11.68
CA LEU A 150 12.15 1.96 -11.33
C LEU A 150 13.46 2.56 -11.85
N ASP A 151 13.41 3.53 -12.76
CA ASP A 151 14.61 4.19 -13.29
C ASP A 151 14.57 5.73 -13.27
N ASN A 152 13.56 6.32 -12.66
CA ASN A 152 13.40 7.74 -12.41
C ASN A 152 13.37 8.56 -13.70
N ASP A 153 12.75 8.01 -14.76
CA ASP A 153 12.41 8.74 -15.97
C ASP A 153 11.05 9.44 -15.90
N GLY A 154 10.25 9.09 -14.89
CA GLY A 154 8.94 9.66 -14.61
C GLY A 154 7.78 8.75 -15.02
N ASP A 155 8.04 7.68 -15.77
CA ASP A 155 7.05 6.70 -16.18
C ASP A 155 6.94 5.55 -15.14
N LEU A 156 5.90 4.73 -15.24
CA LEU A 156 5.77 3.55 -14.37
C LEU A 156 6.19 2.28 -15.10
N GLU A 157 7.20 1.61 -14.58
CA GLU A 157 7.48 0.23 -14.95
C GLU A 157 6.46 -0.73 -14.35
N ILE A 158 6.23 -1.82 -15.08
CA ILE A 158 5.29 -2.88 -14.73
C ILE A 158 6.07 -4.14 -14.41
N VAL A 159 5.91 -4.63 -13.19
CA VAL A 159 6.56 -5.85 -12.70
C VAL A 159 5.53 -6.96 -12.57
N THR A 160 5.81 -8.09 -13.23
CA THR A 160 4.97 -9.29 -13.14
C THR A 160 5.84 -10.55 -13.14
N ALA A 161 5.24 -11.69 -12.80
CA ALA A 161 5.93 -12.96 -12.78
C ALA A 161 5.03 -14.10 -13.22
N MET A 162 5.62 -14.97 -14.04
CA MET A 162 5.05 -16.23 -14.44
C MET A 162 5.10 -17.24 -13.30
N LYS A 163 4.13 -18.17 -13.30
CA LYS A 163 4.12 -19.27 -12.33
C LYS A 163 5.41 -20.08 -12.33
N SER A 164 6.06 -20.19 -13.49
CA SER A 164 7.32 -20.91 -13.69
C SER A 164 8.55 -20.31 -13.02
N GLY A 165 8.44 -19.10 -12.44
CA GLY A 165 9.54 -18.39 -11.80
C GLY A 165 10.25 -17.37 -12.70
N THR A 166 9.77 -17.17 -13.93
CA THR A 166 10.28 -16.10 -14.79
C THR A 166 9.60 -14.77 -14.45
N ILE A 167 10.41 -13.76 -14.18
CA ILE A 167 10.02 -12.40 -13.85
C ILE A 167 10.15 -11.55 -15.11
N TYR A 168 9.16 -10.72 -15.36
CA TYR A 168 9.17 -9.68 -16.39
C TYR A 168 9.10 -8.32 -15.72
N ILE A 169 9.86 -7.39 -16.29
CA ILE A 169 9.68 -5.96 -16.04
C ILE A 169 9.56 -5.31 -17.42
N PHE A 170 8.53 -4.49 -17.58
CA PHE A 170 8.27 -3.71 -18.78
C PHE A 170 8.36 -2.23 -18.44
N HIS A 171 8.84 -1.42 -19.37
CA HIS A 171 8.54 0.00 -19.38
C HIS A 171 7.06 0.22 -19.69
N HIS A 172 6.58 1.44 -19.43
CA HIS A 172 5.19 1.84 -19.65
C HIS A 172 4.70 1.60 -21.10
N ASP A 173 5.61 1.68 -22.09
CA ASP A 173 5.34 1.47 -23.52
C ASP A 173 5.32 -0.01 -23.96
N GLY A 174 5.47 -0.94 -23.02
CA GLY A 174 5.51 -2.39 -23.26
C GLY A 174 6.87 -2.91 -23.75
N SER A 175 7.89 -2.06 -23.88
CA SER A 175 9.26 -2.53 -24.10
C SER A 175 9.83 -3.19 -22.84
N ILE A 176 10.73 -4.16 -23.03
CA ILE A 176 11.29 -4.94 -21.92
C ILE A 176 12.36 -4.11 -21.20
N PHE A 177 12.23 -4.01 -19.88
CA PHE A 177 13.21 -3.36 -19.03
C PHE A 177 14.56 -4.10 -19.04
N ASN A 178 15.65 -3.36 -18.86
CA ASN A 178 17.00 -3.88 -19.02
C ASN A 178 17.27 -5.12 -18.13
N ASN A 179 17.82 -6.17 -18.74
CA ASN A 179 18.16 -7.47 -18.12
C ASN A 179 16.98 -8.39 -17.80
N PHE A 180 15.77 -8.04 -18.23
CA PHE A 180 14.60 -8.91 -18.15
C PHE A 180 14.27 -9.54 -19.51
N PRO A 181 13.51 -10.66 -19.54
CA PRO A 181 13.05 -11.45 -18.39
C PRO A 181 14.17 -12.18 -17.64
N TYR A 182 13.96 -12.39 -16.34
CA TYR A 182 14.91 -13.09 -15.46
C TYR A 182 14.24 -14.26 -14.76
N THR A 183 14.87 -15.45 -14.74
CA THR A 183 14.28 -16.65 -14.13
C THR A 183 14.93 -16.98 -12.79
N VAL A 184 14.11 -17.08 -11.76
CA VAL A 184 14.54 -17.53 -10.42
C VAL A 184 14.19 -18.99 -10.17
N PRO A 185 14.85 -19.65 -9.18
CA PRO A 185 14.44 -20.98 -8.75
C PRO A 185 13.08 -20.99 -8.04
N GLY A 186 12.25 -21.97 -8.41
CA GLY A 186 10.95 -22.21 -7.79
C GLY A 186 9.82 -21.41 -8.42
N ASN A 187 8.58 -21.85 -8.17
CA ASN A 187 7.40 -21.21 -8.72
C ASN A 187 7.09 -19.92 -7.97
N ILE A 188 6.61 -18.90 -8.69
CA ILE A 188 6.08 -17.66 -8.11
C ILE A 188 4.54 -17.72 -8.19
N GLU A 189 3.87 -17.77 -7.03
CA GLU A 189 2.40 -17.75 -6.94
C GLU A 189 1.91 -16.61 -6.04
N THR A 190 2.78 -15.66 -5.69
CA THR A 190 2.48 -14.55 -4.79
C THR A 190 2.79 -13.23 -5.48
N THR A 191 1.97 -12.21 -5.21
CA THR A 191 2.23 -10.85 -5.67
C THR A 191 3.57 -10.34 -5.11
N PRO A 192 4.46 -9.80 -5.96
CA PRO A 192 5.68 -9.16 -5.49
C PRO A 192 5.41 -7.94 -4.62
N ALA A 193 6.42 -7.52 -3.87
CA ALA A 193 6.43 -6.26 -3.14
C ALA A 193 7.65 -5.43 -3.56
N ILE A 194 7.43 -4.15 -3.85
CA ILE A 194 8.48 -3.18 -4.17
C ILE A 194 8.68 -2.23 -2.98
N GLY A 195 9.92 -1.99 -2.60
CA GLY A 195 10.26 -1.01 -1.57
C GLY A 195 11.76 -0.85 -1.41
N LYS A 196 12.18 0.17 -0.64
CA LYS A 196 13.59 0.39 -0.28
C LYS A 196 13.94 -0.45 0.95
N LEU A 197 14.83 -1.41 0.79
CA LEU A 197 15.27 -2.34 1.83
C LEU A 197 16.66 -2.02 2.37
N ASP A 198 17.47 -1.32 1.58
CA ASP A 198 18.75 -0.82 2.03
C ASP A 198 18.82 0.72 2.06
N ASN A 199 20.04 1.28 2.06
CA ASN A 199 20.28 2.71 2.23
C ASN A 199 20.87 3.35 0.95
N ASP A 200 20.54 2.81 -0.21
CA ASP A 200 20.72 3.50 -1.47
C ASP A 200 19.38 4.09 -1.99
N ASP A 201 19.45 4.74 -3.15
CA ASP A 201 18.31 5.45 -3.73
C ASP A 201 17.51 4.58 -4.69
N ASP A 202 17.72 3.27 -4.70
CA ASP A 202 17.09 2.35 -5.62
C ASP A 202 15.95 1.52 -4.99
N PHE A 203 15.26 0.72 -5.80
CA PHE A 203 14.16 -0.14 -5.34
C PHE A 203 14.57 -1.60 -5.35
N GLU A 204 14.23 -2.31 -4.28
CA GLU A 204 14.23 -3.77 -4.27
C GLU A 204 12.84 -4.35 -4.50
N ILE A 205 12.83 -5.46 -5.24
CA ILE A 205 11.63 -6.24 -5.54
C ILE A 205 11.76 -7.59 -4.86
N VAL A 206 10.79 -7.91 -4.01
CA VAL A 206 10.74 -9.17 -3.26
C VAL A 206 9.70 -10.10 -3.85
N PHE A 207 10.13 -11.32 -4.19
CA PHE A 207 9.26 -12.41 -4.64
C PHE A 207 9.29 -13.57 -3.65
N GLY A 208 8.10 -14.05 -3.27
CA GLY A 208 7.96 -15.35 -2.61
C GLY A 208 7.94 -16.47 -3.64
N THR A 209 8.89 -17.40 -3.56
CA THR A 209 8.94 -18.60 -4.40
C THR A 209 8.83 -19.89 -3.57
N THR A 210 8.50 -20.99 -4.23
CA THR A 210 8.52 -22.32 -3.60
C THR A 210 9.91 -22.74 -3.11
N SER A 211 10.97 -22.04 -3.52
CA SER A 211 12.36 -22.29 -3.11
C SER A 211 12.88 -21.28 -2.08
N GLY A 212 12.07 -20.28 -1.69
CA GLY A 212 12.42 -19.27 -0.70
C GLY A 212 12.07 -17.86 -1.15
N LEU A 213 12.55 -16.86 -0.41
CA LEU A 213 12.45 -15.46 -0.83
C LEU A 213 13.56 -15.15 -1.84
N GLN A 214 13.20 -14.45 -2.91
CA GLN A 214 14.12 -13.85 -3.86
C GLN A 214 14.00 -12.34 -3.74
N VAL A 215 15.13 -11.65 -3.64
CA VAL A 215 15.19 -10.19 -3.61
C VAL A 215 16.02 -9.77 -4.82
N ILE A 216 15.42 -8.97 -5.69
CA ILE A 216 16.07 -8.38 -6.85
C ILE A 216 16.26 -6.90 -6.55
N ASP A 217 17.49 -6.48 -6.67
CA ASP A 217 17.94 -5.11 -6.43
C ASP A 217 18.05 -4.41 -7.80
N ILE A 218 17.22 -3.39 -8.03
CA ILE A 218 17.17 -2.64 -9.29
C ILE A 218 18.19 -1.51 -9.20
N LYS A 219 19.29 -1.60 -9.93
CA LYS A 219 20.41 -0.66 -9.78
C LYS A 219 20.21 0.76 -10.34
N SER A 220 19.03 1.06 -10.86
CA SER A 220 18.66 2.41 -11.33
C SER A 220 18.03 3.20 -10.19
N ALA A 221 18.25 4.51 -10.15
CA ALA A 221 17.63 5.34 -9.10
C ALA A 221 16.10 5.24 -9.20
N SER A 222 15.45 5.04 -8.05
CA SER A 222 14.00 5.00 -7.97
C SER A 222 13.37 6.38 -8.14
N GLY A 223 12.21 6.43 -8.80
CA GLY A 223 11.43 7.64 -8.92
C GLY A 223 10.34 7.78 -7.85
N PRO A 224 9.91 9.02 -7.54
CA PRO A 224 8.96 9.31 -6.47
C PRO A 224 7.49 9.06 -6.86
N ARG A 225 7.22 8.57 -8.08
CA ARG A 225 5.85 8.40 -8.59
C ARG A 225 5.03 7.46 -7.70
N SER A 226 3.81 7.88 -7.39
CA SER A 226 2.84 7.06 -6.66
C SER A 226 2.36 5.92 -7.55
N SER A 227 2.26 4.71 -7.01
CA SER A 227 2.00 3.52 -7.80
C SER A 227 1.57 2.31 -6.96
N TRP A 228 1.14 1.24 -7.61
CA TRP A 228 0.65 0.02 -6.97
C TRP A 228 1.80 -0.95 -6.63
N LYS A 229 2.55 -0.65 -5.57
CA LYS A 229 3.80 -1.38 -5.21
C LYS A 229 3.59 -2.72 -4.49
N LEU A 230 2.35 -3.01 -4.05
CA LEU A 230 2.05 -4.07 -3.09
C LEU A 230 0.79 -4.85 -3.47
N HIS A 231 0.67 -6.06 -2.93
CA HIS A 231 -0.58 -6.81 -2.98
C HIS A 231 -1.73 -5.98 -2.37
N ARG A 232 -2.76 -5.72 -3.19
CA ARG A 232 -3.93 -4.91 -2.81
C ARG A 232 -3.61 -3.44 -2.52
N GLY A 233 -2.62 -2.91 -3.23
CA GLY A 233 -2.35 -1.48 -3.42
C GLY A 233 -1.59 -0.82 -2.29
N ASN A 234 -1.94 -1.10 -1.04
CA ASN A 234 -1.41 -0.38 0.13
C ASN A 234 -1.03 -1.32 1.29
N MET A 235 -0.39 -0.74 2.33
CA MET A 235 0.10 -1.48 3.49
C MET A 235 -1.01 -2.14 4.32
N ALA A 236 -2.22 -1.55 4.33
CA ALA A 236 -3.40 -2.14 4.95
C ALA A 236 -4.05 -3.23 4.08
N ARG A 237 -3.62 -3.34 2.82
CA ARG A 237 -4.11 -4.29 1.82
C ARG A 237 -5.62 -4.17 1.63
N THR A 238 -6.14 -2.95 1.56
CA THR A 238 -7.59 -2.74 1.41
C THR A 238 -8.07 -3.00 -0.01
N GLY A 239 -7.19 -3.00 -1.01
CA GLY A 239 -7.58 -3.10 -2.43
C GLY A 239 -8.12 -1.79 -2.99
N LEU A 240 -7.95 -0.67 -2.27
CA LEU A 240 -8.28 0.67 -2.73
C LEU A 240 -7.10 1.31 -3.47
N TYR A 241 -7.35 1.80 -4.68
CA TYR A 241 -6.51 2.80 -5.33
C TYR A 241 -7.02 4.18 -4.93
N ASP A 242 -6.19 4.91 -4.21
CA ASP A 242 -6.45 6.31 -3.93
C ASP A 242 -5.50 7.16 -4.78
N GLY A 243 -5.98 7.59 -5.95
CA GLY A 243 -5.27 8.49 -6.85
C GLY A 243 -4.94 9.84 -6.22
N THR A 244 -5.47 10.16 -5.04
CA THR A 244 -5.10 11.35 -4.25
C THR A 244 -3.89 11.16 -3.33
N LEU A 245 -3.08 10.12 -3.57
CA LEU A 245 -1.69 10.08 -3.13
C LEU A 245 -0.80 11.07 -3.92
N THR A 246 -1.20 12.34 -4.03
CA THR A 246 -0.24 13.39 -3.66
C THR A 246 0.37 12.95 -2.33
N SER A 247 1.68 13.13 -2.17
CA SER A 247 2.35 13.06 -0.88
C SER A 247 1.80 14.12 0.08
N ILE A 248 0.57 13.91 0.51
CA ILE A 248 0.11 14.25 1.82
C ILE A 248 0.46 12.95 2.55
N GLU A 249 1.49 13.00 3.41
CA GLU A 249 1.39 12.22 4.64
C GLU A 249 -0.08 12.31 5.05
N SER A 250 -0.85 11.24 4.95
CA SER A 250 -2.22 11.27 5.42
C SER A 250 -2.12 11.56 6.91
N LYS A 251 -2.17 12.85 7.23
CA LYS A 251 -2.88 13.36 8.38
C LYS A 251 -4.37 13.16 8.09
N ASP A 252 -4.75 11.93 7.77
CA ASP A 252 -5.76 11.32 8.61
C ASP A 252 -5.21 11.47 10.02
N HIS A 253 -5.61 12.56 10.64
CA HIS A 253 -5.73 12.60 12.06
C HIS A 253 -6.73 11.50 12.41
N VAL A 254 -6.25 10.24 12.41
CA VAL A 254 -6.61 9.26 13.42
C VAL A 254 -6.20 9.93 14.71
N LEU A 255 -7.04 10.86 15.17
CA LEU A 255 -6.87 11.51 16.43
C LEU A 255 -6.79 10.37 17.43
N PRO A 256 -5.67 10.22 18.13
CA PRO A 256 -5.54 9.11 19.04
C PRO A 256 -6.68 9.18 20.05
N ASP A 257 -7.44 8.11 20.26
CA ASP A 257 -8.52 8.14 21.26
C ASP A 257 -8.00 8.33 22.69
N LYS A 258 -6.70 8.06 22.90
CA LYS A 258 -6.04 8.05 24.21
C LYS A 258 -4.63 8.61 24.14
N PHE A 259 -4.20 9.19 25.27
CA PHE A 259 -2.81 9.56 25.48
C PHE A 259 -1.94 8.32 25.69
N ILE A 260 -0.99 8.09 24.78
CA ILE A 260 -0.08 6.94 24.79
C ILE A 260 1.34 7.46 24.53
N VAL A 261 2.32 6.88 25.23
CA VAL A 261 3.75 7.11 24.99
C VAL A 261 4.37 5.75 24.72
N SER A 262 5.02 5.59 23.56
CA SER A 262 5.66 4.34 23.17
C SER A 262 6.93 4.09 23.97
N GLN A 263 7.38 2.83 24.00
CA GLN A 263 8.74 2.54 24.44
C GLN A 263 9.73 3.19 23.46
N ASN A 264 10.81 3.75 24.00
CA ASN A 264 11.84 4.34 23.15
C ASN A 264 12.53 3.24 22.31
N TYR A 265 12.80 3.51 21.03
CA TYR A 265 13.51 2.59 20.15
C TYR A 265 14.61 3.34 19.37
N PRO A 266 15.84 2.80 19.29
CA PRO A 266 16.32 1.61 20.01
C PRO A 266 16.43 1.83 21.54
N ASN A 267 16.44 0.74 22.34
CA ASN A 267 16.71 0.76 23.80
C ASN A 267 17.49 -0.51 24.21
N PRO A 268 18.77 -0.44 24.62
CA PRO A 268 19.60 0.77 24.72
C PRO A 268 19.87 1.44 23.37
N PHE A 269 20.19 2.73 23.37
CA PHE A 269 20.33 3.53 22.14
C PHE A 269 21.76 4.02 21.88
N ASN A 270 22.13 4.19 20.61
CA ASN A 270 23.41 4.79 20.22
C ASN A 270 23.36 5.28 18.75
N PRO A 271 23.50 6.59 18.43
CA PRO A 271 23.60 7.73 19.35
C PRO A 271 22.25 8.34 19.73
N SER A 272 21.14 7.91 19.11
CA SER A 272 19.81 8.46 19.38
C SER A 272 18.73 7.40 19.52
N THR A 273 17.63 7.80 20.17
CA THR A 273 16.41 7.02 20.34
C THR A 273 15.20 7.89 20.01
N THR A 274 14.15 7.25 19.52
CA THR A 274 12.90 7.90 19.15
C THR A 274 11.77 7.42 20.04
N ILE A 275 10.86 8.33 20.38
CA ILE A 275 9.66 8.08 21.17
C ILE A 275 8.45 8.65 20.44
N ASP A 276 7.44 7.81 20.25
CA ASP A 276 6.16 8.21 19.66
C ASP A 276 5.15 8.53 20.77
N ILE A 277 4.44 9.64 20.58
CA ILE A 277 3.50 10.23 21.53
C ILE A 277 2.18 10.46 20.81
N HIS A 278 1.12 9.89 21.37
CA HIS A 278 -0.24 10.02 20.92
C HIS A 278 -0.94 11.10 21.76
N LEU A 279 -1.39 12.19 21.14
CA LEU A 279 -2.12 13.28 21.77
C LEU A 279 -3.59 13.29 21.36
N PRO A 280 -4.54 12.94 22.25
CA PRO A 280 -5.96 12.87 21.92
C PRO A 280 -6.66 14.22 21.78
N GLU A 281 -6.10 15.27 22.39
CA GLU A 281 -6.66 16.62 22.40
C GLU A 281 -5.53 17.65 22.40
N SER A 282 -5.81 18.86 21.90
CA SER A 282 -4.83 19.95 21.89
C SER A 282 -4.46 20.38 23.31
N ASN A 283 -3.18 20.24 23.66
CA ASN A 283 -2.64 20.54 24.98
C ASN A 283 -1.18 20.96 24.91
N ASN A 284 -0.64 21.49 26.03
CA ASN A 284 0.78 21.76 26.15
C ASN A 284 1.56 20.46 26.42
N LEU A 285 2.37 20.02 25.45
CA LEU A 285 3.21 18.84 25.58
C LEU A 285 4.59 19.23 26.12
N ILE A 286 4.97 18.60 27.23
CA ILE A 286 6.30 18.75 27.83
C ILE A 286 6.98 17.40 27.86
N VAL A 287 8.12 17.27 27.18
CA VAL A 287 8.98 16.08 27.19
C VAL A 287 10.32 16.46 27.80
N SER A 288 10.63 15.89 28.96
CA SER A 288 11.84 16.21 29.71
C SER A 288 12.63 14.95 30.05
N ILE A 289 13.96 15.06 29.95
CA ILE A 289 14.92 14.02 30.31
C ILE A 289 15.59 14.39 31.63
N TYR A 290 15.66 13.44 32.55
CA TYR A 290 16.29 13.55 33.86
C TYR A 290 17.34 12.47 34.06
N ASP A 291 18.37 12.76 34.84
CA ASP A 291 19.25 11.71 35.35
C ASP A 291 18.58 10.95 36.52
N ILE A 292 19.21 9.86 36.98
CA ILE A 292 18.71 9.03 38.09
C ILE A 292 18.54 9.77 39.42
N THR A 293 19.14 10.97 39.57
CA THR A 293 19.00 11.80 40.77
C THR A 293 17.80 12.75 40.68
N GLY A 294 17.12 12.78 39.52
CA GLY A 294 16.00 13.68 39.25
C GLY A 294 16.44 15.06 38.77
N ARG A 295 17.72 15.26 38.43
CA ARG A 295 18.19 16.52 37.84
C ARG A 295 17.82 16.57 36.36
N LEU A 296 17.22 17.67 35.94
CA LEU A 296 16.84 17.93 34.55
C LEU A 296 18.10 18.01 33.68
N ILE A 297 18.12 17.21 32.61
CA ILE A 297 19.20 17.12 31.63
C ILE A 297 18.85 17.92 30.37
N ASN A 298 17.64 17.71 29.85
CA ASN A 298 17.16 18.38 28.65
C ASN A 298 15.63 18.44 28.64
N THR A 299 15.07 19.42 27.94
CA THR A 299 13.64 19.48 27.59
C THR A 299 13.56 19.43 26.08
N LEU A 300 13.03 18.32 25.56
CA LEU A 300 12.98 18.04 24.12
C LEU A 300 11.82 18.76 23.45
N VAL A 301 10.70 18.88 24.17
CA VAL A 301 9.48 19.57 23.71
C VAL A 301 8.90 20.35 24.89
N ASN A 302 8.46 21.58 24.62
CA ASN A 302 7.68 22.39 25.57
C ASN A 302 6.80 23.37 24.79
N ASP A 303 5.82 22.82 24.06
CA ASP A 303 4.99 23.59 23.14
C ASP A 303 3.52 23.17 23.24
N LYS A 304 2.64 24.11 22.88
CA LYS A 304 1.21 23.82 22.70
C LYS A 304 1.02 23.18 21.33
N LEU A 305 0.58 21.93 21.33
CA LEU A 305 0.38 21.12 20.13
C LEU A 305 -1.10 20.82 19.93
N GLU A 306 -1.50 20.57 18.68
CA GLU A 306 -2.83 20.07 18.34
C GLU A 306 -2.94 18.58 18.67
N ALA A 307 -4.13 18.01 18.50
CA ALA A 307 -4.31 16.58 18.68
C ALA A 307 -3.66 15.84 17.49
N GLY A 308 -2.96 14.72 17.75
CA GLY A 308 -2.21 14.02 16.70
C GLY A 308 -1.12 13.09 17.23
N LEU A 309 -0.34 12.53 16.30
CA LEU A 309 0.83 11.69 16.57
C LEU A 309 2.11 12.52 16.43
N TYR A 310 3.01 12.38 17.40
CA TYR A 310 4.26 13.12 17.46
C TYR A 310 5.42 12.19 17.75
N SER A 311 6.53 12.36 17.03
CA SER A 311 7.76 11.61 17.27
C SER A 311 8.85 12.53 17.81
N VAL A 312 9.45 12.16 18.93
CA VAL A 312 10.44 12.96 19.65
C VAL A 312 11.74 12.18 19.73
N GLU A 313 12.82 12.76 19.20
CA GLU A 313 14.16 12.18 19.23
C GLU A 313 14.97 12.72 20.42
N TRP A 314 15.71 11.83 21.09
CA TRP A 314 16.79 12.22 21.98
C TRP A 314 18.11 11.61 21.53
N ASN A 315 19.13 12.47 21.34
CA ASN A 315 20.45 12.12 20.84
C ASN A 315 21.55 12.08 21.93
N GLY A 316 21.16 11.85 23.18
CA GLY A 316 22.11 11.79 24.30
C GLY A 316 22.79 13.12 24.63
N LYS A 317 22.19 14.26 24.27
CA LYS A 317 22.73 15.61 24.61
C LYS A 317 21.91 16.30 25.69
N ASP A 318 22.59 17.12 26.48
CA ASP A 318 21.99 18.07 27.42
C ASP A 318 21.46 19.33 26.72
N GLN A 319 20.83 20.22 27.48
CA GLN A 319 20.31 21.50 27.00
C GLN A 319 21.36 22.44 26.37
N ASN A 320 22.66 22.22 26.61
CA ASN A 320 23.75 22.99 26.01
C ASN A 320 24.37 22.28 24.79
N GLY A 321 23.76 21.19 24.32
CA GLY A 321 24.24 20.38 23.19
C GLY A 321 25.45 19.49 23.53
N ARG A 322 25.79 19.30 24.81
CA ARG A 322 26.90 18.45 25.24
C ARG A 322 26.43 17.02 25.45
N LEU A 323 27.21 16.05 24.99
CA LEU A 323 26.94 14.63 25.24
C LEU A 323 26.93 14.34 26.74
N VAL A 324 25.92 13.63 27.19
CA VAL A 324 25.84 13.13 28.57
C VAL A 324 26.54 11.78 28.69
N PRO A 325 26.95 11.35 29.90
CA PRO A 325 27.55 10.01 30.07
C PRO A 325 26.59 8.87 29.69
N THR A 326 27.12 7.77 29.18
CA THR A 326 26.39 6.48 29.06
C THR A 326 25.78 6.09 30.41
N GLY A 327 24.53 5.65 30.42
CA GLY A 327 23.81 5.36 31.65
C GLY A 327 22.29 5.35 31.48
N VAL A 328 21.58 5.23 32.61
CA VAL A 328 20.12 5.22 32.64
C VAL A 328 19.60 6.62 32.91
N TYR A 329 18.60 7.03 32.16
CA TYR A 329 17.88 8.30 32.26
C TYR A 329 16.39 8.05 32.43
N ILE A 330 15.68 9.05 32.95
CA ILE A 330 14.22 9.01 33.10
C ILE A 330 13.65 10.06 32.17
N MET A 331 12.81 9.63 31.24
CA MET A 331 11.98 10.56 30.47
C MET A 331 10.64 10.73 31.15
N LYS A 332 10.18 11.97 31.22
CA LYS A 332 8.84 12.35 31.67
C LYS A 332 8.12 13.09 30.55
N VAL A 333 6.92 12.63 30.25
CA VAL A 333 6.01 13.25 29.27
C VAL A 333 4.78 13.73 30.02
N VAL A 334 4.38 14.99 29.81
CA VAL A 334 3.19 15.60 30.42
C VAL A 334 2.38 16.30 29.34
N SER A 335 1.06 16.06 29.33
CA SER A 335 0.10 16.76 28.48
C SER A 335 -1.24 16.90 29.20
N GLY A 336 -1.64 18.14 29.52
CA GLY A 336 -2.86 18.40 30.31
C GLY A 336 -2.84 17.69 31.67
N GLN A 337 -3.80 16.81 31.92
CA GLN A 337 -3.87 15.96 33.13
C GLN A 337 -3.11 14.64 32.99
N ASN A 338 -2.64 14.30 31.79
CA ASN A 338 -1.94 13.05 31.54
C ASN A 338 -0.44 13.17 31.84
N SER A 339 0.15 12.12 32.40
CA SER A 339 1.59 12.03 32.60
C SER A 339 2.10 10.60 32.45
N HIS A 340 3.29 10.46 31.87
CA HIS A 340 3.98 9.18 31.70
C HIS A 340 5.46 9.32 32.06
N ASN A 341 6.05 8.31 32.70
CA ASN A 341 7.48 8.25 32.99
C ASN A 341 8.03 6.92 32.53
N GLN A 342 9.19 6.93 31.85
CA GLN A 342 9.89 5.70 31.49
C GLN A 342 11.40 5.83 31.57
N LYS A 343 12.07 4.68 31.68
CA LYS A 343 13.53 4.58 31.72
C LYS A 343 14.08 4.47 30.30
N ILE A 344 15.15 5.20 30.03
CA ILE A 344 15.90 5.15 28.78
C ILE A 344 17.33 4.75 29.11
N ALA A 345 17.88 3.77 28.40
CA ALA A 345 19.29 3.40 28.51
C ALA A 345 20.09 3.97 27.33
N PHE A 346 21.03 4.87 27.64
CA PHE A 346 22.08 5.32 26.73
C PHE A 346 23.34 4.49 26.94
#